data_AF-S1N9K6-F1
#
_entry.id   AF-S1N9K6-F1
#
_cell.length_a   1.000
_cell.length_b   1.000
_cell.length_c   1.000
_cell.angle_alpha   90.00
_cell.angle_beta   90.00
_cell.angle_gamma   90.00
#
_symmetry.space_group_name_H-M   'P 1'
#
loop_
_entity.id
_entity.type
_entity.pdbx_description
1 polymer ?
#
loop_
_entity_poly.entity_id
_entity_poly.type
_entity_poly.pdbx_seq_one_letter_code
_entity_poly.pdbx_strand_id
1 'polypeptide(L)'
;MKFPMRHKNGDKPVENKEEIPVEKKVEDVDDADFQSFFGDVLKRLPNPAVKIITKTSTATKKRAEILLASTRERFDGVFADFLTDVDLTTRKKAHRIIHMAALSAAIIGLSPIPFSDAILLVPVQLVMMARLYKLFGQSWSEGIAKSITKELVVVSFGRSAVGNVLKFIPVAGTISGGAVNAVVAIAITESLGWVTVKMLYDGEDMFEQVMSFKGQFNTLFKALQSAGKK
;
A
#
# COMPACT_ATOMS: atom_id res chain seq x y z
N MET A 1 40.19 13.89 67.66
CA MET A 1 38.81 14.39 67.44
C MET A 1 38.50 14.34 65.95
N LYS A 2 37.24 13.97 65.61
CA LYS A 2 36.59 13.91 64.28
C LYS A 2 36.86 12.67 63.40
N PHE A 3 35.85 11.79 63.40
CA PHE A 3 35.53 10.81 62.34
C PHE A 3 35.15 11.52 61.03
N PRO A 4 35.51 10.98 59.85
CA PRO A 4 34.81 11.31 58.61
C PRO A 4 33.60 10.38 58.37
N MET A 5 32.46 11.03 58.14
CA MET A 5 31.16 10.43 57.82
C MET A 5 31.12 9.79 56.43
N ARG A 6 30.46 8.64 56.39
CA ARG A 6 29.91 7.91 55.24
C ARG A 6 28.92 8.79 54.46
N HIS A 7 29.23 9.10 53.20
CA HIS A 7 28.27 9.72 52.28
C HIS A 7 27.14 8.72 51.94
N LYS A 8 25.90 9.19 52.08
CA LYS A 8 24.67 8.47 51.77
C LYS A 8 24.45 8.41 50.26
N ASN A 9 24.06 7.22 49.79
CA ASN A 9 23.35 7.00 48.54
C ASN A 9 22.09 7.86 48.50
N GLY A 10 21.93 8.64 47.44
CA GLY A 10 20.68 9.27 47.04
C GLY A 10 20.37 8.81 45.62
N ASP A 11 19.33 7.99 45.50
CA ASP A 11 18.72 7.55 44.25
C ASP A 11 18.45 8.75 43.33
N LYS A 12 18.96 8.68 42.10
CA LYS A 12 18.39 9.41 40.96
C LYS A 12 17.73 8.38 40.06
N PRO A 13 16.47 8.58 39.64
CA PRO A 13 15.81 7.67 38.72
C PRO A 13 16.51 7.77 37.37
N VAL A 14 16.91 6.60 36.84
CA VAL A 14 17.44 6.44 35.49
C VAL A 14 16.32 6.72 34.51
N GLU A 15 16.27 7.94 33.99
CA GLU A 15 15.43 8.29 32.85
C GLU A 15 16.10 7.69 31.60
N ASN A 16 15.83 6.40 31.34
CA ASN A 16 16.16 5.76 30.07
C ASN A 16 15.23 6.34 28.98
N LYS A 17 15.60 7.50 28.47
CA LYS A 17 15.21 7.92 27.13
C LYS A 17 16.13 7.20 26.15
N GLU A 18 15.79 5.97 25.81
CA GLU A 18 16.18 5.44 24.51
C GLU A 18 15.41 6.25 23.47
N GLU A 19 15.97 7.40 23.12
CA GLU A 19 15.62 8.11 21.90
C GLU A 19 16.03 7.21 20.74
N ILE A 20 15.07 6.42 20.27
CA ILE A 20 15.20 5.67 19.03
C ILE A 20 15.37 6.71 17.92
N PRO A 21 16.49 6.74 17.18
CA PRO A 21 16.65 7.68 16.08
C PRO A 21 15.61 7.32 15.00
N VAL A 22 14.65 8.21 14.79
CA VAL A 22 13.72 8.14 13.65
C VAL A 22 14.49 8.56 12.40
N GLU A 23 15.41 7.71 11.96
CA GLU A 23 15.99 7.81 10.63
C GLU A 23 15.02 7.15 9.65
N LYS A 24 13.98 7.90 9.25
CA LYS A 24 13.08 7.54 8.15
C LYS A 24 13.88 7.56 6.84
N LYS A 25 14.68 6.52 6.61
CA LYS A 25 15.15 6.19 5.27
C LYS A 25 13.94 5.64 4.53
N VAL A 26 13.46 6.38 3.53
CA VAL A 26 12.63 5.80 2.46
C VAL A 26 13.32 4.50 2.08
N GLU A 27 12.69 3.34 2.29
CA GLU A 27 13.23 2.10 1.77
C GLU A 27 13.39 2.33 0.27
N ASP A 28 14.63 2.49 -0.20
CA ASP A 28 14.94 2.62 -1.61
C ASP A 28 14.26 1.45 -2.30
N VAL A 29 13.27 1.76 -3.13
CA VAL A 29 12.67 0.79 -4.03
C VAL A 29 13.83 0.29 -4.87
N ASP A 30 14.19 -0.99 -4.74
CA ASP A 30 15.15 -1.57 -5.65
C ASP A 30 14.55 -1.46 -7.05
N ASP A 31 15.16 -0.62 -7.89
CA ASP A 31 14.70 -0.36 -9.24
C ASP A 31 14.53 -1.68 -10.01
N ALA A 32 15.34 -2.69 -9.74
CA ALA A 32 15.22 -4.01 -10.35
C ALA A 32 13.93 -4.73 -9.93
N ASP A 33 13.58 -4.68 -8.64
CA ASP A 33 12.35 -5.28 -8.11
C ASP A 33 11.11 -4.61 -8.70
N PHE A 34 11.13 -3.27 -8.79
CA PHE A 34 10.06 -2.52 -9.42
C PHE A 34 9.93 -2.86 -10.91
N GLN A 35 11.04 -2.88 -11.66
CA GLN A 35 10.99 -3.22 -13.10
C GLN A 35 10.49 -4.64 -13.33
N SER A 36 10.88 -5.60 -12.47
CA SER A 36 10.34 -6.96 -12.50
C SER A 36 8.83 -6.95 -12.28
N PHE A 37 8.35 -6.28 -11.23
CA PHE A 37 6.93 -6.19 -10.93
C PHE A 37 6.15 -5.52 -12.06
N PHE A 38 6.59 -4.33 -12.47
CA PHE A 38 5.92 -3.54 -13.49
C PHE A 38 5.94 -4.24 -14.85
N GLY A 39 7.03 -4.95 -15.19
CA GLY A 39 7.11 -5.80 -16.36
C GLY A 39 6.04 -6.89 -16.38
N ASP A 40 5.76 -7.53 -15.25
CA ASP A 40 4.69 -8.53 -15.13
C ASP A 40 3.29 -7.92 -15.25
N VAL A 41 3.10 -6.69 -14.76
CA VAL A 41 1.87 -5.92 -14.97
C VAL A 41 1.67 -5.60 -16.45
N LEU A 42 2.69 -5.06 -17.12
CA LEU A 42 2.61 -4.66 -18.53
C LEU A 42 2.24 -5.83 -19.44
N LYS A 43 2.71 -7.05 -19.17
CA LYS A 43 2.34 -8.27 -19.92
C LYS A 43 0.84 -8.61 -19.85
N ARG A 44 0.15 -8.12 -18.82
CA ARG A 44 -1.27 -8.42 -18.54
C ARG A 44 -2.22 -7.26 -18.92
N LEU A 45 -1.68 -6.12 -19.30
CA LEU A 45 -2.46 -4.95 -19.70
C LEU A 45 -2.87 -5.04 -21.19
N PRO A 46 -4.00 -4.43 -21.57
CA PRO A 46 -4.38 -4.34 -22.97
C PRO A 46 -3.37 -3.51 -23.77
N ASN A 47 -3.02 -3.98 -24.98
CA ASN A 47 -1.97 -3.39 -25.84
C ASN A 47 -2.04 -1.86 -26.02
N PRO A 48 -3.22 -1.23 -26.21
CA PRO A 48 -3.30 0.23 -26.31
C PRO A 48 -2.83 0.94 -25.02
N ALA A 49 -3.17 0.40 -23.85
CA ALA A 49 -2.76 0.95 -22.57
C ALA A 49 -1.25 0.82 -22.37
N VAL A 50 -0.66 -0.34 -22.71
CA VAL A 50 0.80 -0.55 -22.63
C VAL A 50 1.55 0.52 -23.40
N LYS A 51 1.12 0.85 -24.63
CA LYS A 51 1.76 1.89 -25.46
C LYS A 51 1.69 3.29 -24.82
N ILE A 52 0.58 3.63 -24.18
CA ILE A 52 0.41 4.94 -23.53
C ILE A 52 1.24 5.00 -22.24
N ILE A 53 1.14 3.96 -21.41
CA ILE A 53 1.84 3.86 -20.12
C ILE A 53 3.35 3.88 -20.35
N THR A 54 3.89 3.06 -21.24
CA THR A 54 5.34 3.05 -21.53
C THR A 54 5.86 4.38 -22.04
N LYS A 55 5.10 5.11 -22.87
CA LYS A 55 5.47 6.46 -23.34
C LYS A 55 5.49 7.51 -22.24
N THR A 56 4.62 7.35 -21.23
CA THR A 56 4.43 8.35 -20.16
C THR A 56 5.13 8.00 -18.85
N SER A 57 5.53 6.73 -18.68
CA SER A 57 6.04 6.14 -17.44
C SER A 57 7.23 6.91 -16.84
N THR A 58 8.19 7.35 -17.66
CA THR A 58 9.34 8.11 -17.14
C THR A 58 8.91 9.44 -16.49
N ALA A 59 7.94 10.14 -17.10
CA ALA A 59 7.43 11.40 -16.57
C ALA A 59 6.50 11.20 -15.37
N THR A 60 5.74 10.10 -15.35
CA THR A 60 4.79 9.80 -14.29
C THR A 60 5.42 9.09 -13.09
N LYS A 61 6.50 8.31 -13.25
CA LYS A 61 7.18 7.57 -12.16
C LYS A 61 7.63 8.50 -11.03
N LYS A 62 8.37 9.57 -11.33
CA LYS A 62 8.82 10.53 -10.30
C LYS A 62 7.66 11.19 -9.55
N ARG A 63 6.57 11.52 -10.27
CA ARG A 63 5.36 12.08 -9.66
C ARG A 63 4.63 11.04 -8.80
N ALA A 64 4.58 9.79 -9.26
CA ALA A 64 4.00 8.66 -8.55
C ALA A 64 4.75 8.36 -7.26
N GLU A 65 6.09 8.39 -7.27
CA GLU A 65 6.93 8.21 -6.09
C GLU A 65 6.67 9.30 -5.03
N ILE A 66 6.67 10.57 -5.44
CA ILE A 66 6.37 11.70 -4.54
C ILE A 66 4.98 11.55 -3.93
N LEU A 67 3.99 11.20 -4.76
CA LEU A 67 2.62 11.04 -4.31
C LEU A 67 2.47 9.85 -3.35
N LEU A 68 3.10 8.71 -3.67
CA LEU A 68 3.10 7.52 -2.85
C LEU A 68 3.78 7.76 -1.50
N ALA A 69 4.95 8.41 -1.49
CA ALA A 69 5.63 8.78 -0.25
C ALA A 69 4.77 9.70 0.64
N SER A 70 4.14 10.71 0.03
CA SER A 70 3.25 11.64 0.73
C SER A 70 1.99 10.96 1.29
N THR A 71 1.48 9.97 0.56
CA THR A 71 0.28 9.22 0.92
C THR A 71 0.59 8.20 2.02
N ARG A 72 1.71 7.49 1.90
CA ARG A 72 2.17 6.46 2.84
C ARG A 72 2.33 6.99 4.26
N GLU A 73 2.98 8.15 4.41
CA GLU A 73 3.14 8.77 5.73
C GLU A 73 1.80 8.97 6.47
N ARG A 74 0.72 9.14 5.71
CA ARG A 74 -0.62 9.33 6.25
C ARG A 74 -1.42 8.04 6.41
N PHE A 75 -1.01 6.96 5.74
CA PHE A 75 -1.67 5.66 5.78
C PHE A 75 -1.04 4.69 6.79
N ASP A 76 0.25 4.82 7.08
CA ASP A 76 1.02 3.87 7.91
C ASP A 76 0.33 3.59 9.26
N GLY A 77 -0.26 4.60 9.91
CA GLY A 77 -1.00 4.41 11.16
C GLY A 77 -2.24 3.53 11.03
N VAL A 78 -3.01 3.69 9.94
CA VAL A 78 -4.21 2.88 9.67
C VAL A 78 -3.85 1.41 9.44
N PHE A 79 -2.77 1.16 8.70
CA PHE A 79 -2.33 -0.21 8.44
C PHE A 79 -1.65 -0.85 9.65
N ALA A 80 -0.95 -0.07 10.47
CA ALA A 80 -0.37 -0.57 11.71
C ALA A 80 -1.45 -1.12 12.65
N ASP A 81 -2.55 -0.38 12.82
CA ASP A 81 -3.70 -0.80 13.63
C ASP A 81 -4.42 -2.02 13.05
N PHE A 82 -4.43 -2.17 11.72
CA PHE A 82 -5.06 -3.31 11.05
C PHE A 82 -4.24 -4.61 11.17
N LEU A 83 -2.92 -4.50 11.30
CA LEU A 83 -1.96 -5.62 11.23
C LEU A 83 -1.25 -5.87 12.56
N THR A 84 -1.91 -5.60 13.69
CA THR A 84 -1.33 -5.77 15.04
C THR A 84 -0.90 -7.20 15.35
N ASP A 85 -1.53 -8.16 14.69
CA ASP A 85 -1.34 -9.61 14.75
C ASP A 85 -0.23 -10.15 13.84
N VAL A 86 0.14 -9.41 12.79
CA VAL A 86 1.13 -9.85 11.79
C VAL A 86 2.57 -9.52 12.23
N ASP A 87 3.46 -10.51 12.16
CA ASP A 87 4.86 -10.34 12.53
C ASP A 87 5.60 -9.30 11.65
N LEU A 88 6.63 -8.67 12.22
CA LEU A 88 7.38 -7.59 11.56
C LEU A 88 8.11 -8.06 10.28
N THR A 89 8.56 -9.31 10.22
CA THR A 89 9.33 -9.80 9.07
C THR A 89 8.42 -10.03 7.87
N THR A 90 7.24 -10.61 8.09
CA THR A 90 6.20 -10.77 7.09
C THR A 90 5.69 -9.42 6.61
N ARG A 91 5.40 -8.49 7.54
CA ARG A 91 5.00 -7.12 7.20
C ARG A 91 6.02 -6.42 6.30
N LYS A 92 7.32 -6.49 6.62
CA LYS A 92 8.38 -5.87 5.79
C LYS A 92 8.44 -6.46 4.38
N LYS A 93 8.37 -7.79 4.25
CA LYS A 93 8.43 -8.45 2.93
C LYS A 93 7.18 -8.16 2.09
N ALA A 94 6.00 -8.23 2.71
CA ALA A 94 4.74 -7.92 2.06
C ALA A 94 4.66 -6.45 1.65
N HIS A 95 5.14 -5.55 2.51
CA HIS A 95 5.21 -4.11 2.25
C HIS A 95 5.91 -3.82 0.93
N ARG A 96 7.05 -4.46 0.65
CA ARG A 96 7.77 -4.26 -0.62
C ARG A 96 6.91 -4.60 -1.83
N ILE A 97 6.19 -5.72 -1.80
CA ILE A 97 5.31 -6.16 -2.89
C ILE A 97 4.16 -5.16 -3.07
N ILE A 98 3.51 -4.77 -1.96
CA ILE A 98 2.40 -3.82 -1.96
C ILE A 98 2.85 -2.45 -2.45
N HIS A 99 4.05 -2.02 -2.07
CA HIS A 99 4.63 -0.75 -2.48
C HIS A 99 4.89 -0.70 -3.99
N MET A 100 5.46 -1.76 -4.58
CA MET A 100 5.62 -1.85 -6.04
C MET A 100 4.27 -1.80 -6.76
N ALA A 101 3.25 -2.46 -6.21
CA ALA A 101 1.90 -2.43 -6.74
C ALA A 101 1.29 -1.03 -6.66
N ALA A 102 1.39 -0.36 -5.51
CA ALA A 102 0.90 0.99 -5.30
C ALA A 102 1.59 2.00 -6.21
N LEU A 103 2.91 1.88 -6.41
CA LEU A 103 3.67 2.71 -7.35
C LEU A 103 3.21 2.47 -8.80
N SER A 104 3.00 1.22 -9.19
CA SER A 104 2.46 0.85 -10.51
C SER A 104 1.06 1.43 -10.73
N ALA A 105 0.20 1.32 -9.71
CA ALA A 105 -1.16 1.86 -9.71
C ALA A 105 -1.16 3.39 -9.82
N ALA A 106 -0.25 4.07 -9.13
CA ALA A 106 -0.07 5.51 -9.22
C ALA A 106 0.39 5.96 -10.60
N ILE A 107 1.32 5.23 -11.24
CA ILE A 107 1.76 5.48 -12.63
C ILE A 107 0.57 5.37 -13.59
N ILE A 108 -0.28 4.35 -13.42
CA ILE A 108 -1.50 4.17 -14.22
C ILE A 108 -2.50 5.30 -13.96
N GLY A 109 -2.76 5.64 -12.69
CA GLY A 109 -3.69 6.72 -12.34
C GLY A 109 -3.23 8.12 -12.78
N LEU A 110 -1.92 8.33 -12.91
CA LEU A 110 -1.36 9.56 -13.50
C LEU A 110 -1.39 9.56 -15.03
N SER A 111 -1.67 8.42 -15.67
CA SER A 111 -1.69 8.32 -17.12
C SER A 111 -2.94 9.01 -17.70
N PRO A 112 -2.86 9.62 -18.89
CA PRO A 112 -3.99 10.33 -19.50
C PRO A 112 -4.95 9.34 -20.20
N ILE A 113 -5.41 8.31 -19.49
CA ILE A 113 -6.34 7.31 -20.03
C ILE A 113 -7.73 7.53 -19.43
N PRO A 114 -8.72 8.02 -20.21
CA PRO A 114 -10.05 8.31 -19.68
C PRO A 114 -10.78 7.01 -19.27
N PHE A 115 -11.42 7.04 -18.10
CA PHE A 115 -12.33 6.01 -17.56
C PHE A 115 -11.77 4.58 -17.41
N SER A 116 -10.48 4.36 -17.67
CA SER A 116 -9.91 3.00 -17.78
C SER A 116 -9.14 2.57 -16.54
N ASP A 117 -8.71 3.51 -15.69
CA ASP A 117 -7.79 3.25 -14.57
C ASP A 117 -8.27 2.07 -13.72
N ALA A 118 -9.55 2.03 -13.35
CA ALA A 118 -10.10 0.95 -12.53
C ALA A 118 -9.98 -0.45 -13.15
N ILE A 119 -10.12 -0.59 -14.48
CA ILE A 119 -9.89 -1.88 -15.17
C ILE A 119 -8.39 -2.15 -15.31
N LEU A 120 -7.59 -1.11 -15.57
CA LEU A 120 -6.14 -1.20 -15.69
C LEU A 120 -5.44 -1.49 -14.34
N LEU A 121 -6.10 -1.23 -13.20
CA LEU A 121 -5.61 -1.60 -11.88
C LEU A 121 -5.76 -3.09 -11.59
N VAL A 122 -6.71 -3.79 -12.23
CA VAL A 122 -6.94 -5.21 -11.96
C VAL A 122 -5.68 -6.05 -12.21
N PRO A 123 -4.96 -5.91 -13.34
CA PRO A 123 -3.67 -6.58 -13.53
C PRO A 123 -2.63 -6.29 -12.44
N VAL A 124 -2.54 -5.05 -11.95
CA VAL A 124 -1.65 -4.67 -10.84
C VAL A 124 -1.99 -5.46 -9.59
N GLN A 125 -3.27 -5.48 -9.22
CA GLN A 125 -3.78 -6.16 -8.03
C GLN A 125 -3.60 -7.67 -8.12
N LEU A 126 -3.81 -8.28 -9.29
CA LEU A 126 -3.60 -9.72 -9.50
C LEU A 126 -2.12 -10.12 -9.41
N VAL A 127 -1.19 -9.33 -9.97
CA VAL A 127 0.25 -9.57 -9.84
C VAL A 127 0.69 -9.42 -8.39
N MET A 128 0.19 -8.41 -7.68
CA MET A 128 0.42 -8.20 -6.25
C MET A 128 -0.03 -9.42 -5.44
N MET A 129 -1.28 -9.84 -5.60
CA MET A 129 -1.84 -11.00 -4.88
C MET A 129 -1.05 -12.27 -5.19
N ALA A 130 -0.70 -12.55 -6.45
CA ALA A 130 0.10 -13.71 -6.81
C ALA A 130 1.47 -13.73 -6.09
N ARG A 131 2.13 -12.58 -5.98
CA ARG A 131 3.42 -12.45 -5.27
C ARG A 131 3.24 -12.57 -3.74
N LEU A 132 2.15 -12.05 -3.19
CA LEU A 132 1.81 -12.23 -1.77
C LEU A 132 1.53 -13.70 -1.45
N TYR A 133 0.73 -14.42 -2.25
CA TYR A 133 0.51 -15.85 -2.07
C TYR A 133 1.83 -16.63 -2.05
N LYS A 134 2.73 -16.32 -3.00
CA LYS A 134 4.07 -16.92 -3.05
C LYS A 134 4.90 -16.61 -1.79
N LEU A 135 4.80 -15.39 -1.25
CA LEU A 135 5.48 -15.00 0.00
C LEU A 135 5.03 -15.87 1.19
N PHE A 136 3.75 -16.22 1.24
CA PHE A 136 3.15 -17.08 2.27
C PHE A 136 3.26 -18.59 1.95
N GLY A 137 3.95 -18.97 0.86
CA GLY A 137 4.08 -20.36 0.44
C GLY A 137 2.78 -20.98 -0.09
N GLN A 138 1.77 -20.17 -0.40
CA GLN A 138 0.49 -20.61 -0.94
C GLN A 138 0.49 -20.62 -2.47
N SER A 139 -0.34 -21.47 -3.06
CA SER A 139 -0.49 -21.57 -4.52
C SER A 139 -1.42 -20.49 -5.07
N TRP A 140 -1.00 -19.82 -6.13
CA TRP A 140 -1.85 -18.93 -6.91
C TRP A 140 -2.25 -19.59 -8.23
N SER A 141 -3.55 -19.64 -8.54
CA SER A 141 -4.08 -20.26 -9.75
C SER A 141 -4.83 -19.29 -10.64
N GLU A 142 -4.94 -19.60 -11.94
CA GLU A 142 -5.79 -18.82 -12.85
C GLU A 142 -7.27 -18.87 -12.45
N GLY A 143 -7.72 -19.96 -11.81
CA GLY A 143 -9.08 -20.09 -11.28
C GLY A 143 -9.35 -19.07 -10.17
N ILE A 144 -8.40 -18.91 -9.23
CA ILE A 144 -8.45 -17.89 -8.17
C ILE A 144 -8.47 -16.50 -8.82
N ALA A 145 -7.55 -16.23 -9.75
CA ALA A 145 -7.46 -14.94 -10.43
C ALA A 145 -8.78 -14.56 -11.14
N LYS A 146 -9.36 -15.49 -11.91
CA LYS A 146 -10.65 -15.27 -12.61
C LYS A 146 -11.78 -15.01 -11.63
N SER A 147 -11.82 -15.75 -10.52
CA SER A 147 -12.90 -15.67 -9.54
C SER A 147 -12.92 -14.32 -8.81
N ILE A 148 -11.75 -13.79 -8.44
CA ILE A 148 -11.69 -12.50 -7.71
C ILE A 148 -11.73 -11.27 -8.63
N THR A 149 -11.48 -11.44 -9.93
CA THR A 149 -11.44 -10.34 -10.91
C THR A 149 -12.70 -9.46 -10.84
N LYS A 150 -13.89 -10.06 -10.71
CA LYS A 150 -15.16 -9.31 -10.62
C LYS A 150 -15.19 -8.40 -9.38
N GLU A 151 -14.76 -8.91 -8.23
CA GLU A 151 -14.73 -8.12 -6.99
C GLU A 151 -13.68 -7.02 -7.05
N LEU A 152 -12.50 -7.29 -7.65
CA LEU A 152 -11.48 -6.27 -7.88
C LEU A 152 -12.00 -5.12 -8.74
N VAL A 153 -12.78 -5.43 -9.79
CA VAL A 153 -13.47 -4.41 -10.60
C VAL A 153 -14.45 -3.63 -9.74
N VAL A 154 -15.34 -4.30 -8.98
CA VAL A 154 -16.34 -3.63 -8.14
C VAL A 154 -15.69 -2.69 -7.12
N VAL A 155 -14.63 -3.15 -6.45
CA VAL A 155 -13.85 -2.35 -5.49
C VAL A 155 -13.20 -1.16 -6.18
N SER A 156 -12.58 -1.38 -7.34
CA SER A 156 -11.89 -0.33 -8.10
C SER A 156 -12.86 0.71 -8.70
N PHE A 157 -14.11 0.33 -8.96
CA PHE A 157 -15.16 1.21 -9.49
C PHE A 157 -16.06 1.86 -8.43
N GLY A 158 -15.89 1.51 -7.15
CA GLY A 158 -16.72 2.02 -6.07
C GLY A 158 -16.65 3.54 -6.00
N ARG A 159 -17.68 4.25 -6.53
CA ARG A 159 -17.80 5.72 -6.56
C ARG A 159 -17.53 6.42 -5.21
N SER A 160 -17.63 5.68 -4.10
CA SER A 160 -17.30 6.13 -2.74
C SER A 160 -15.81 6.31 -2.46
N ALA A 161 -14.91 5.87 -3.34
CA ALA A 161 -13.46 5.92 -3.13
C ALA A 161 -12.85 7.33 -3.28
N VAL A 162 -13.54 8.25 -3.95
CA VAL A 162 -12.94 9.53 -4.34
C VAL A 162 -13.08 10.60 -3.25
N GLY A 163 -14.20 10.67 -2.53
CA GLY A 163 -14.53 11.87 -1.73
C GLY A 163 -13.53 12.26 -0.63
N ASN A 164 -13.21 11.34 0.28
CA ASN A 164 -12.36 11.68 1.44
C ASN A 164 -10.87 11.40 1.20
N VAL A 165 -10.52 10.56 0.23
CA VAL A 165 -9.13 10.21 -0.06
C VAL A 165 -8.40 11.37 -0.76
N LEU A 166 -9.13 12.30 -1.39
CA LEU A 166 -8.59 13.54 -1.96
C LEU A 166 -7.77 14.39 -0.97
N LYS A 167 -8.07 14.31 0.33
CA LYS A 167 -7.34 15.06 1.36
C LYS A 167 -5.90 14.59 1.54
N PHE A 168 -5.55 13.40 1.04
CA PHE A 168 -4.19 12.86 1.04
C PHE A 168 -3.32 13.41 -0.09
N ILE A 169 -3.89 14.17 -1.03
CA ILE A 169 -3.13 14.84 -2.08
C ILE A 169 -2.30 15.98 -1.44
N PRO A 170 -0.98 16.05 -1.67
CA PRO A 170 -0.19 17.19 -1.25
C PRO A 170 -0.70 18.47 -1.94
N VAL A 171 -1.00 19.51 -1.15
CA VAL A 171 -1.64 20.78 -1.58
C VAL A 171 -0.71 21.64 -2.48
N ALA A 172 0.53 21.22 -2.73
CA ALA A 172 1.48 21.97 -3.52
C ALA A 172 1.26 21.77 -5.04
N GLY A 173 0.73 22.79 -5.71
CA GLY A 173 1.10 23.13 -7.09
C GLY A 173 0.11 22.81 -8.20
N THR A 174 -0.58 21.66 -8.24
CA THR A 174 -1.69 21.42 -9.19
C THR A 174 -2.47 20.16 -8.82
N ILE A 175 -3.69 20.28 -8.30
CA ILE A 175 -4.62 19.14 -8.25
C ILE A 175 -5.09 18.89 -9.68
N SER A 176 -4.28 18.19 -10.46
CA SER A 176 -4.68 17.68 -11.77
C SER A 176 -5.56 16.44 -11.58
N GLY A 177 -6.48 16.18 -12.51
CA GLY A 177 -7.34 14.99 -12.47
C GLY A 177 -6.54 13.68 -12.34
N GLY A 178 -5.33 13.60 -12.89
CA GLY A 178 -4.46 12.43 -12.74
C GLY A 178 -3.92 12.21 -11.32
N ALA A 179 -3.64 13.30 -10.56
CA ALA A 179 -3.18 13.15 -9.18
C ALA A 179 -4.28 12.58 -8.28
N VAL A 180 -5.54 12.98 -8.51
CA VAL A 180 -6.71 12.41 -7.84
C VAL A 180 -6.81 10.91 -8.10
N ASN A 181 -6.78 10.52 -9.38
CA ASN A 181 -6.88 9.12 -9.77
C ASN A 181 -5.75 8.28 -9.17
N ALA A 182 -4.53 8.81 -9.17
CA ALA A 182 -3.37 8.13 -8.62
C ALA A 182 -3.47 7.93 -7.10
N VAL A 183 -3.92 8.93 -6.33
CA VAL A 183 -4.14 8.77 -4.88
C VAL A 183 -5.22 7.71 -4.59
N VAL A 184 -6.32 7.75 -5.34
CA VAL A 184 -7.38 6.74 -5.20
C VAL A 184 -6.86 5.34 -5.55
N ALA A 185 -6.07 5.23 -6.62
CA ALA A 185 -5.43 3.99 -7.05
C ALA A 185 -4.47 3.42 -6.00
N ILE A 186 -3.63 4.27 -5.39
CA ILE A 186 -2.75 3.91 -4.27
C ILE A 186 -3.58 3.37 -3.10
N ALA A 187 -4.58 4.13 -2.66
CA ALA A 187 -5.42 3.78 -1.51
C ALA A 187 -6.12 2.42 -1.67
N ILE A 188 -6.70 2.18 -2.84
CA ILE A 188 -7.35 0.90 -3.15
C ILE A 188 -6.32 -0.22 -3.18
N THR A 189 -5.18 -0.01 -3.83
CA THR A 189 -4.15 -1.05 -4.01
C THR A 189 -3.51 -1.44 -2.69
N GLU A 190 -3.14 -0.48 -1.84
CA GLU A 190 -2.58 -0.78 -0.51
C GLU A 190 -3.61 -1.46 0.39
N SER A 191 -4.86 -0.98 0.41
CA SER A 191 -5.91 -1.62 1.21
C SER A 191 -6.15 -3.07 0.77
N LEU A 192 -6.21 -3.34 -0.53
CA LEU A 192 -6.33 -4.70 -1.05
C LEU A 192 -5.13 -5.56 -0.66
N GLY A 193 -3.91 -5.03 -0.80
CA GLY A 193 -2.68 -5.73 -0.46
C GLY A 193 -2.65 -6.13 1.02
N TRP A 194 -2.97 -5.21 1.92
CA TRP A 194 -2.95 -5.47 3.35
C TRP A 194 -4.06 -6.41 3.81
N VAL A 195 -5.26 -6.34 3.21
CA VAL A 195 -6.31 -7.35 3.46
C VAL A 195 -5.86 -8.73 2.99
N THR A 196 -5.24 -8.84 1.81
CA THR A 196 -4.68 -10.12 1.35
C THR A 196 -3.61 -10.65 2.31
N VAL A 197 -2.71 -9.79 2.81
CA VAL A 197 -1.70 -10.18 3.81
C VAL A 197 -2.37 -10.71 5.08
N LYS A 198 -3.38 -10.01 5.58
CA LYS A 198 -4.09 -10.40 6.79
C LYS A 198 -4.77 -11.75 6.65
N MET A 199 -5.56 -11.94 5.59
CA MET A 199 -6.25 -13.20 5.34
C MET A 199 -5.28 -14.38 5.14
N LEU A 200 -4.18 -14.17 4.41
CA LEU A 200 -3.13 -15.19 4.24
C LEU A 200 -2.44 -15.54 5.55
N TYR A 201 -2.23 -14.56 6.43
CA TYR A 201 -1.63 -14.75 7.74
C TYR A 201 -2.56 -15.52 8.69
N ASP A 202 -3.86 -15.19 8.67
CA ASP A 202 -4.90 -15.84 9.46
C ASP A 202 -5.24 -17.26 8.94
N GLY A 203 -4.69 -17.64 7.78
CA GLY A 203 -4.98 -18.91 7.12
C GLY A 203 -6.39 -18.96 6.50
N GLU A 204 -7.02 -17.81 6.32
CA GLU A 204 -8.33 -17.69 5.68
C GLU A 204 -8.21 -17.85 4.17
N ASP A 205 -9.04 -18.71 3.59
CA ASP A 205 -9.17 -18.78 2.14
C ASP A 205 -9.97 -17.56 1.65
N MET A 206 -9.26 -16.66 0.95
CA MET A 206 -9.79 -15.43 0.39
C MET A 206 -10.96 -15.66 -0.59
N PHE A 207 -11.02 -16.83 -1.23
CA PHE A 207 -12.06 -17.23 -2.19
C PHE A 207 -13.27 -17.88 -1.50
N GLU A 208 -13.07 -18.74 -0.51
CA GLU A 208 -14.22 -19.26 0.26
C GLU A 208 -14.90 -18.16 1.08
N GLN A 209 -14.12 -17.14 1.44
CA GLN A 209 -14.57 -16.03 2.26
C GLN A 209 -14.61 -14.69 1.52
N VAL A 210 -15.06 -14.67 0.25
CA VAL A 210 -15.21 -13.41 -0.52
C VAL A 210 -16.02 -12.33 0.23
N MET A 211 -17.01 -12.74 1.04
CA MET A 211 -17.74 -11.81 1.92
C MET A 211 -16.86 -11.24 3.04
N SER A 212 -15.99 -12.06 3.66
CA SER A 212 -14.99 -11.61 4.64
C SER A 212 -14.01 -10.65 3.97
N PHE A 213 -13.45 -11.01 2.82
CA PHE A 213 -12.55 -10.15 2.05
C PHE A 213 -13.16 -8.77 1.78
N LYS A 214 -14.39 -8.74 1.27
CA LYS A 214 -15.11 -7.48 1.03
C LYS A 214 -15.40 -6.72 2.32
N GLY A 215 -15.71 -7.42 3.41
CA GLY A 215 -15.92 -6.84 4.73
C GLY A 215 -14.67 -6.18 5.29
N GLN A 216 -13.54 -6.91 5.27
CA GLN A 216 -12.22 -6.43 5.71
C GLN A 216 -11.75 -5.26 4.85
N PHE A 217 -11.88 -5.37 3.52
CA PHE A 217 -11.58 -4.27 2.61
C PHE A 217 -12.40 -3.03 2.94
N ASN A 218 -13.73 -3.15 3.06
CA ASN A 218 -14.58 -2.01 3.38
C ASN A 218 -14.25 -1.40 4.74
N THR A 219 -13.90 -2.23 5.73
CA THR A 219 -13.51 -1.78 7.07
C THR A 219 -12.21 -0.99 7.02
N LEU A 220 -11.17 -1.57 6.43
CA LEU A 220 -9.86 -0.94 6.28
C LEU A 220 -9.94 0.33 5.45
N PHE A 221 -10.63 0.28 4.31
CA PHE A 221 -10.77 1.41 3.42
C PHE A 221 -11.57 2.56 4.05
N LYS A 222 -12.62 2.27 4.85
CA LYS A 222 -13.31 3.30 5.63
C LYS A 222 -12.42 3.91 6.70
N ALA A 223 -11.57 3.12 7.36
CA ALA A 223 -10.59 3.64 8.31
C ALA A 223 -9.58 4.57 7.62
N LEU A 224 -9.14 4.21 6.41
CA LEU A 224 -8.31 5.07 5.56
C LEU A 224 -8.99 6.41 5.23
N GLN A 225 -10.28 6.36 4.87
CA GLN A 225 -11.07 7.56 4.60
C GLN A 225 -11.30 8.45 5.83
N SER A 226 -11.38 7.85 7.04
CA SER A 226 -11.60 8.58 8.28
C SER A 226 -10.31 9.16 8.86
N ALA A 227 -9.15 8.57 8.58
CA ALA A 227 -7.85 9.09 9.00
C ALA A 227 -7.57 10.50 8.43
N GLY A 228 -8.15 10.84 7.27
CA GLY A 228 -8.10 12.19 6.70
C GLY A 228 -9.02 13.23 7.36
N LYS A 229 -9.68 12.91 8.49
CA LYS A 229 -10.52 13.85 9.27
C LYS A 229 -9.78 14.56 10.41
N LYS A 230 -8.61 14.06 10.84
CA LYS A 230 -7.82 14.67 11.92
C LYS A 230 -6.82 15.68 11.39
#